data_AF-A0A381VYB9-F1
#
_entry.id   AF-A0A381VYB9-F1
#
_cell.length_a   1.000
_cell.length_b   1.000
_cell.length_c   1.000
_cell.angle_alpha   90.00
_cell.angle_beta   90.00
_cell.angle_gamma   90.00
#
_symmetry.space_group_name_H-M   'P 1'
#
loop_
_entity.id
_entity.type
_entity.pdbx_description
1 polymer ?
#
loop_
_entity_poly.entity_id
_entity_poly.type
_entity_poly.pdbx_seq_one_letter_code
_entity_poly.pdbx_strand_id
1 'polypeptide(L)'
;MAGILVGSGCRKQVTASDMDMSEYGWVLYSEGKFNKSNEWFINAVIRDTSYKDGYNGQGWTYGKLGEIDSSIARFTVGRTKALSDTTWQDEILLISDPPHDPALECTAGLTLAYHAKNSHLNAVQYGLELLERVNDNFFNVTLGQPAWNFSRDVTINSKHIIWTISSSYFALGKYTESLDYANRLNAIDSTFNTDVVEGIHKLSIEIARLRLNL
;
A
#
# COMPACT_ATOMS: atom_id res chain seq x y z
N MET A 1 -22.68 56.83 29.26
CA MET A 1 -23.43 55.67 28.72
C MET A 1 -22.53 55.01 27.69
N ALA A 2 -21.89 53.89 28.04
CA ALA A 2 -21.08 53.11 27.11
C ALA A 2 -21.87 51.84 26.79
N GLY A 3 -22.43 51.78 25.58
CA GLY A 3 -23.12 50.60 25.09
C GLY A 3 -22.10 49.55 24.67
N ILE A 4 -22.12 48.38 25.32
CA ILE A 4 -21.38 47.20 24.89
C ILE A 4 -22.14 46.59 23.71
N LEU A 5 -21.53 46.62 22.53
CA LEU A 5 -21.97 45.84 21.38
C LEU A 5 -21.41 44.42 21.51
N VAL A 6 -22.23 43.48 21.94
CA VAL A 6 -21.92 42.05 21.86
C VAL A 6 -22.28 41.58 20.45
N GLY A 7 -21.27 41.49 19.57
CA GLY A 7 -21.42 40.86 18.27
C GLY A 7 -21.56 39.35 18.43
N SER A 8 -22.73 38.79 18.10
CA SER A 8 -22.92 37.35 17.97
C SER A 8 -22.12 36.83 16.77
N GLY A 9 -20.88 36.41 17.02
CA GLY A 9 -20.09 35.67 16.05
C GLY A 9 -20.71 34.29 15.82
N CYS A 10 -21.58 34.16 14.81
CA CYS A 10 -22.02 32.86 14.30
C CYS A 10 -20.81 32.13 13.69
N ARG A 11 -20.01 31.44 14.50
CA ARG A 11 -19.14 30.36 13.97
C ARG A 11 -20.07 29.26 13.45
N LYS A 12 -20.11 29.11 12.13
CA LYS A 12 -20.80 27.99 11.48
C LYS A 12 -20.22 26.69 12.07
N GLN A 13 -21.08 25.80 12.57
CA GLN A 13 -20.62 24.46 12.97
C GLN A 13 -20.10 23.77 11.70
N VAL A 14 -18.78 23.67 11.56
CA VAL A 14 -18.16 22.89 10.50
C VAL A 14 -18.13 21.44 10.97
N THR A 15 -18.88 20.58 10.30
CA THR A 15 -18.79 19.13 10.51
C THR A 15 -17.72 18.61 9.56
N ALA A 16 -16.73 17.90 10.08
CA ALA A 16 -15.63 17.36 9.27
C ALA A 16 -16.16 16.45 8.16
N SER A 17 -15.66 16.64 6.94
CA SER A 17 -15.90 15.78 5.77
C SER A 17 -15.05 14.49 5.82
N ASP A 18 -15.26 13.55 4.89
CA ASP A 18 -14.70 12.17 4.90
C ASP A 18 -13.28 12.21 4.41
N MET A 19 -13.07 13.09 3.45
CA MET A 19 -11.79 13.68 3.15
C MET A 19 -11.11 14.28 4.40
N ASP A 20 -11.74 15.20 5.14
CA ASP A 20 -11.10 15.79 6.35
C ASP A 20 -10.73 14.72 7.39
N MET A 21 -11.61 13.74 7.60
CA MET A 21 -11.39 12.64 8.54
C MET A 21 -10.26 11.72 8.07
N SER A 22 -10.21 11.34 6.80
CA SER A 22 -9.13 10.50 6.25
C SER A 22 -7.80 11.22 6.21
N GLU A 23 -7.77 12.50 5.81
CA GLU A 23 -6.54 13.30 5.80
C GLU A 23 -5.96 13.42 7.22
N TYR A 24 -6.80 13.66 8.23
CA TYR A 24 -6.33 13.63 9.62
C TYR A 24 -5.92 12.22 10.08
N GLY A 25 -6.61 11.17 9.59
CA GLY A 25 -6.19 9.78 9.75
C GLY A 25 -4.77 9.53 9.23
N TRP A 26 -4.43 10.06 8.05
CA TRP A 26 -3.11 9.95 7.46
C TRP A 26 -2.04 10.74 8.21
N VAL A 27 -2.37 11.91 8.75
CA VAL A 27 -1.48 12.64 9.68
C VAL A 27 -1.14 11.77 10.89
N LEU A 28 -2.13 11.13 11.50
CA LEU A 28 -1.89 10.24 12.65
C LEU A 28 -1.13 8.97 12.24
N TYR A 29 -1.34 8.47 11.02
CA TYR A 29 -0.61 7.31 10.47
C TYR A 29 0.89 7.61 10.36
N SER A 30 1.27 8.76 9.78
CA SER A 30 2.67 9.15 9.61
C SER A 30 3.38 9.42 10.95
N GLU A 31 2.64 9.81 11.98
CA GLU A 31 3.13 9.92 13.37
C GLU A 31 3.23 8.57 14.10
N GLY A 32 2.89 7.45 13.45
CA GLY A 32 2.90 6.11 14.04
C GLY A 32 1.76 5.86 15.04
N LYS A 33 0.75 6.73 15.09
CA LYS A 33 -0.40 6.62 16.01
C LYS A 33 -1.51 5.77 15.41
N PHE A 34 -1.17 4.53 15.04
CA PHE A 34 -2.03 3.65 14.23
C PHE A 34 -3.42 3.41 14.84
N ASN A 35 -3.54 3.17 16.15
CA ASN A 35 -4.86 2.99 16.77
C ASN A 35 -5.78 4.21 16.56
N LYS A 36 -5.27 5.42 16.81
CA LYS A 36 -6.03 6.66 16.62
C LYS A 36 -6.30 6.93 15.14
N SER A 37 -5.31 6.71 14.29
CA SER A 37 -5.45 6.81 12.84
C SER A 37 -6.63 5.95 12.33
N ASN A 38 -6.72 4.70 12.81
CA ASN A 38 -7.80 3.79 12.43
C ASN A 38 -9.19 4.29 12.89
N GLU A 39 -9.30 4.88 14.08
CA GLU A 39 -10.56 5.49 14.56
C GLU A 39 -11.07 6.56 13.58
N TRP A 40 -10.16 7.39 13.04
CA TRP A 40 -10.52 8.43 12.08
C TRP A 40 -10.94 7.87 10.73
N PHE A 41 -10.23 6.86 10.21
CA PHE A 41 -10.66 6.19 8.98
C PHE A 41 -11.98 5.44 9.14
N ILE A 42 -12.25 4.86 10.32
CA ILE A 42 -13.56 4.28 10.65
C ILE A 42 -14.66 5.35 10.57
N ASN A 43 -14.42 6.53 11.15
CA ASN A 43 -15.39 7.63 11.08
C ASN A 43 -15.59 8.14 9.66
N ALA A 44 -14.53 8.21 8.83
CA ALA A 44 -14.64 8.57 7.42
C ALA A 44 -15.56 7.61 6.67
N VAL A 45 -15.33 6.30 6.82
CA VAL A 45 -16.15 5.25 6.18
C VAL A 45 -17.59 5.22 6.71
N ILE A 46 -17.81 5.47 8.00
CA ILE A 46 -19.16 5.54 8.58
C ILE A 46 -19.94 6.72 7.97
N ARG A 47 -19.28 7.87 7.77
CA ARG A 47 -19.96 9.04 7.23
C ARG A 47 -20.21 8.92 5.72
N ASP A 48 -19.26 8.36 4.97
CA ASP A 48 -19.48 7.99 3.57
C ASP A 48 -18.91 6.61 3.27
N THR A 49 -19.82 5.64 3.16
CA THR A 49 -19.45 4.24 2.85
C THR A 49 -18.92 4.03 1.44
N SER A 50 -19.03 5.03 0.56
CA SER A 50 -18.46 5.05 -0.80
C SER A 50 -17.06 5.65 -0.87
N TYR A 51 -16.61 6.34 0.19
CA TYR A 51 -15.32 7.01 0.22
C TYR A 51 -14.17 6.02 0.36
N LYS A 52 -13.35 5.93 -0.70
CA LYS A 52 -12.42 4.82 -0.94
C LYS A 52 -11.14 4.94 -0.11
N ASP A 53 -10.67 6.17 0.07
CA ASP A 53 -9.44 6.41 0.82
C ASP A 53 -9.59 6.08 2.32
N GLY A 54 -10.81 6.18 2.86
CA GLY A 54 -11.11 5.68 4.20
C GLY A 54 -10.82 4.17 4.36
N TYR A 55 -11.17 3.36 3.36
CA TYR A 55 -10.85 1.92 3.38
C TYR A 55 -9.37 1.64 3.14
N ASN A 56 -8.72 2.41 2.26
CA ASN A 56 -7.27 2.35 2.02
C ASN A 56 -6.50 2.61 3.33
N GLY A 57 -6.83 3.70 4.01
CA GLY A 57 -6.27 4.06 5.31
C GLY A 57 -6.47 3.00 6.39
N GLN A 58 -7.68 2.43 6.50
CA GLN A 58 -7.91 1.29 7.41
C GLN A 58 -7.00 0.10 7.06
N GLY A 59 -6.89 -0.26 5.77
CA GLY A 59 -6.07 -1.37 5.32
C GLY A 59 -4.60 -1.25 5.74
N TRP A 60 -3.99 -0.09 5.47
CA TRP A 60 -2.60 0.18 5.85
C TRP A 60 -2.43 0.21 7.37
N THR A 61 -3.39 0.81 8.07
CA THR A 61 -3.33 0.94 9.53
C THR A 61 -3.46 -0.41 10.23
N TYR A 62 -4.42 -1.26 9.83
CA TYR A 62 -4.52 -2.63 10.33
C TYR A 62 -3.26 -3.45 10.03
N GLY A 63 -2.65 -3.25 8.86
CA GLY A 63 -1.37 -3.87 8.51
C GLY A 63 -0.26 -3.51 9.49
N LYS A 64 -0.14 -2.22 9.84
CA LYS A 64 0.84 -1.74 10.86
C LYS A 64 0.52 -2.23 12.28
N LEU A 65 -0.76 -2.45 12.60
CA LEU A 65 -1.20 -3.04 13.87
C LEU A 65 -0.99 -4.57 13.94
N GLY A 66 -0.62 -5.22 12.83
CA GLY A 66 -0.49 -6.67 12.75
C GLY A 66 -1.82 -7.43 12.60
N GLU A 67 -2.93 -6.71 12.40
CA GLU A 67 -4.26 -7.28 12.16
C GLU A 67 -4.44 -7.63 10.68
N ILE A 68 -3.70 -8.63 10.21
CA ILE A 68 -3.57 -8.93 8.78
C ILE A 68 -4.90 -9.26 8.11
N ASP A 69 -5.81 -9.98 8.78
CA ASP A 69 -7.13 -10.31 8.23
C ASP A 69 -8.01 -9.07 8.07
N SER A 70 -8.00 -8.17 9.05
CA SER A 70 -8.68 -6.87 8.97
C SER A 70 -8.11 -6.03 7.83
N SER A 71 -6.78 -5.99 7.70
CA SER A 71 -6.09 -5.28 6.62
C SER A 71 -6.54 -5.75 5.23
N ILE A 72 -6.52 -7.07 4.99
CA ILE A 72 -6.97 -7.68 3.73
C ILE A 72 -8.44 -7.35 3.44
N ALA A 73 -9.31 -7.45 4.45
CA ALA A 73 -10.73 -7.15 4.28
C ALA A 73 -10.95 -5.71 3.85
N ARG A 74 -10.23 -4.75 4.44
CA ARG A 74 -10.39 -3.32 4.12
C ARG A 74 -9.81 -2.93 2.78
N PHE A 75 -8.61 -3.41 2.45
CA PHE A 75 -8.07 -3.21 1.11
C PHE A 75 -8.95 -3.83 0.02
N THR A 76 -9.55 -4.99 0.27
CA THR A 76 -10.43 -5.63 -0.71
C THR A 76 -11.67 -4.76 -0.98
N VAL A 77 -12.32 -4.25 0.07
CA VAL A 77 -13.47 -3.33 -0.10
C VAL A 77 -13.05 -2.03 -0.77
N GLY A 78 -11.94 -1.42 -0.34
CA GLY A 78 -11.42 -0.18 -0.92
C GLY A 78 -11.11 -0.33 -2.41
N ARG A 79 -10.37 -1.38 -2.78
CA ARG A 79 -10.06 -1.68 -4.18
C ARG A 79 -11.32 -1.95 -5.00
N THR A 80 -12.23 -2.79 -4.53
CA THR A 80 -13.46 -3.11 -5.27
C THR A 80 -14.25 -1.84 -5.57
N LYS A 81 -14.40 -0.95 -4.58
CA LYS A 81 -15.08 0.34 -4.79
C LYS A 81 -14.33 1.21 -5.79
N ALA A 82 -13.00 1.29 -5.68
CA ALA A 82 -12.16 2.09 -6.58
C ALA A 82 -12.15 1.62 -8.03
N LEU A 83 -12.36 0.33 -8.27
CA LEU A 83 -12.47 -0.22 -9.61
C LEU A 83 -13.91 -0.19 -10.16
N SER A 84 -14.92 -0.02 -9.31
CA SER A 84 -16.33 -0.06 -9.73
C SER A 84 -16.87 1.28 -10.21
N ASP A 85 -16.40 2.38 -9.63
CA ASP A 85 -16.92 3.73 -9.91
C ASP A 85 -15.86 4.78 -9.54
N THR A 86 -15.78 5.84 -10.36
CA THR A 86 -14.93 7.01 -10.15
C THR A 86 -15.82 8.18 -9.77
N THR A 87 -15.71 8.64 -8.54
CA THR A 87 -16.40 9.82 -8.02
C THR A 87 -15.52 11.06 -8.16
N TRP A 88 -16.12 12.24 -8.05
CA TRP A 88 -15.37 13.51 -8.03
C TRP A 88 -14.35 13.56 -6.88
N GLN A 89 -14.65 12.97 -5.73
CA GLN A 89 -13.70 12.83 -4.63
C GLN A 89 -12.46 12.07 -5.08
N ASP A 90 -12.61 11.01 -5.86
CA ASP A 90 -11.49 10.19 -6.34
C ASP A 90 -10.62 10.96 -7.33
N GLU A 91 -11.23 11.75 -8.21
CA GLU A 91 -10.49 12.65 -9.10
C GLU A 91 -9.63 13.65 -8.32
N ILE A 92 -10.13 14.16 -7.18
CA ILE A 92 -9.34 15.02 -6.28
C ILE A 92 -8.14 14.26 -5.69
N LEU A 93 -8.33 13.02 -5.24
CA LEU A 93 -7.23 12.22 -4.66
C LEU A 93 -6.09 12.06 -5.68
N LEU A 94 -6.43 11.81 -6.95
CA LEU A 94 -5.47 11.63 -8.04
C LEU A 94 -4.67 12.89 -8.40
N ILE A 95 -5.15 14.09 -8.04
CA ILE A 95 -4.44 15.37 -8.30
C ILE A 95 -3.95 16.06 -7.02
N SER A 96 -4.22 15.49 -5.85
CA SER A 96 -3.73 16.00 -4.57
C SER A 96 -2.21 15.90 -4.48
N ASP A 97 -1.61 16.51 -3.45
CA ASP A 97 -0.16 16.45 -3.23
C ASP A 97 0.16 15.76 -1.88
N PRO A 98 0.76 14.55 -1.89
CA PRO A 98 1.07 13.73 -3.06
C PRO A 98 -0.18 13.06 -3.67
N PRO A 99 -0.19 12.79 -5.00
CA PRO A 99 -1.27 12.05 -5.64
C PRO A 99 -1.43 10.67 -5.01
N HIS A 100 -2.66 10.28 -4.72
CA HIS A 100 -2.95 8.97 -4.15
C HIS A 100 -4.10 8.31 -4.91
N ASP A 101 -3.84 7.08 -5.35
CA ASP A 101 -4.80 6.24 -6.05
C ASP A 101 -5.19 5.07 -5.14
N PRO A 102 -6.37 5.12 -4.49
CA PRO A 102 -6.81 4.05 -3.61
C PRO A 102 -6.84 2.67 -4.27
N ALA A 103 -7.08 2.58 -5.59
CA ALA A 103 -7.05 1.30 -6.28
C ALA A 103 -5.63 0.72 -6.33
N LEU A 104 -4.62 1.52 -6.68
CA LEU A 104 -3.23 1.07 -6.73
C LEU A 104 -2.69 0.78 -5.33
N GLU A 105 -2.95 1.67 -4.37
CA GLU A 105 -2.45 1.52 -3.01
C GLU A 105 -3.10 0.34 -2.27
N CYS A 106 -4.38 0.09 -2.48
CA CYS A 106 -5.02 -1.12 -1.96
C CYS A 106 -4.45 -2.40 -2.61
N THR A 107 -4.14 -2.38 -3.92
CA THR A 107 -3.51 -3.54 -4.59
C THR A 107 -2.10 -3.81 -4.03
N ALA A 108 -1.31 -2.76 -3.79
CA ALA A 108 -0.02 -2.87 -3.11
C ALA A 108 -0.16 -3.43 -1.70
N GLY A 109 -1.10 -2.88 -0.92
CA GLY A 109 -1.43 -3.35 0.43
C GLY A 109 -1.83 -4.82 0.47
N LEU A 110 -2.66 -5.29 -0.46
CA LEU A 110 -3.06 -6.69 -0.57
C LEU A 110 -1.88 -7.61 -0.89
N THR A 111 -0.97 -7.17 -1.76
CA THR A 111 0.26 -7.93 -2.06
C THR A 111 1.04 -8.22 -0.77
N LEU A 112 1.29 -7.18 0.02
CA LEU A 112 2.05 -7.28 1.27
C LEU A 112 1.29 -8.08 2.34
N ALA A 113 -0.01 -7.82 2.50
CA ALA A 113 -0.82 -8.47 3.54
C ALA A 113 -1.04 -9.96 3.25
N TYR A 114 -1.27 -10.35 2.00
CA TYR A 114 -1.37 -11.78 1.64
C TYR A 114 -0.04 -12.51 1.80
N HIS A 115 1.09 -11.84 1.53
CA HIS A 115 2.41 -12.41 1.83
C HIS A 115 2.58 -12.64 3.33
N ALA A 116 2.24 -11.65 4.17
CA ALA A 116 2.27 -11.77 5.63
C ALA A 116 1.34 -12.88 6.16
N LYS A 117 0.24 -13.15 5.47
CA LYS A 117 -0.71 -14.25 5.77
C LYS A 117 -0.23 -15.63 5.28
N ASN A 118 0.93 -15.75 4.63
CA ASN A 118 1.40 -16.95 3.92
C ASN A 118 0.48 -17.39 2.77
N SER A 119 -0.33 -16.48 2.22
CA SER A 119 -1.15 -16.72 1.04
C SER A 119 -0.38 -16.29 -0.22
N HIS A 120 0.68 -17.03 -0.52
CA HIS A 120 1.68 -16.64 -1.52
C HIS A 120 1.13 -16.54 -2.95
N LEU A 121 0.13 -17.36 -3.33
CA LEU A 121 -0.52 -17.23 -4.64
C LEU A 121 -1.24 -15.89 -4.80
N ASN A 122 -1.99 -15.45 -3.78
CA ASN A 122 -2.67 -14.16 -3.80
C ASN A 122 -1.67 -13.00 -3.78
N ALA A 123 -0.60 -13.12 -2.99
CA ALA A 123 0.46 -12.11 -2.94
C ALA A 123 1.08 -11.90 -4.34
N VAL A 124 1.44 -12.98 -5.02
CA VAL A 124 1.95 -12.92 -6.39
C VAL A 124 0.93 -12.30 -7.34
N GLN A 125 -0.33 -12.76 -7.29
CA GLN A 125 -1.37 -12.27 -8.20
C GLN A 125 -1.54 -10.74 -8.11
N TYR A 126 -1.68 -10.20 -6.90
CA TYR A 126 -1.84 -8.76 -6.72
C TYR A 126 -0.57 -7.98 -7.01
N GLY A 127 0.61 -8.55 -6.73
CA GLY A 127 1.87 -7.91 -7.03
C GLY A 127 2.06 -7.74 -8.54
N LEU A 128 1.76 -8.78 -9.33
CA LEU A 128 1.82 -8.71 -10.79
C LEU A 128 0.83 -7.70 -11.36
N GLU A 129 -0.42 -7.71 -10.87
CA GLU A 129 -1.45 -6.74 -11.27
C GLU A 129 -0.98 -5.30 -11.04
N LEU A 130 -0.39 -5.02 -9.88
CA LEU A 130 0.13 -3.68 -9.59
C LEU A 130 1.26 -3.30 -10.55
N LEU A 131 2.27 -4.15 -10.71
CA LEU A 131 3.42 -3.85 -11.57
C LEU A 131 3.01 -3.60 -13.03
N GLU A 132 2.00 -4.32 -13.52
CA GLU A 132 1.42 -4.06 -14.85
C GLU A 132 0.75 -2.68 -14.90
N ARG A 133 -0.14 -2.37 -13.95
CA ARG A 133 -0.89 -1.11 -13.93
C ARG A 133 0.00 0.14 -13.79
N VAL A 134 1.15 0.01 -13.12
CA VAL A 134 2.08 1.13 -12.90
C VAL A 134 3.25 1.14 -13.89
N ASN A 135 3.27 0.22 -14.86
CA ASN A 135 4.35 0.05 -15.85
C ASN A 135 5.73 -0.30 -15.26
N ASP A 136 5.76 -1.01 -14.13
CA ASP A 136 6.97 -1.56 -13.51
C ASP A 136 7.15 -3.08 -13.76
N ASN A 137 6.38 -3.66 -14.68
CA ASN A 137 6.43 -5.10 -15.02
C ASN A 137 7.79 -5.57 -15.56
N PHE A 138 8.63 -4.66 -16.06
CA PHE A 138 10.03 -4.90 -16.46
C PHE A 138 11.03 -4.07 -15.64
N PHE A 139 10.60 -3.49 -14.52
CA PHE A 139 11.48 -2.71 -13.65
C PHE A 139 12.69 -3.56 -13.23
N ASN A 140 13.87 -2.94 -13.27
CA ASN A 140 15.06 -3.39 -12.57
C ASN A 140 15.81 -2.19 -12.00
N VAL A 141 16.58 -2.39 -10.94
CA VAL A 141 17.26 -1.30 -10.22
C VAL A 141 18.28 -0.52 -11.06
N THR A 142 18.75 -1.07 -12.18
CA THR A 142 19.67 -0.38 -13.10
C THR A 142 18.95 0.60 -14.04
N LEU A 143 17.62 0.48 -14.19
CA LEU A 143 16.79 1.40 -14.99
C LEU A 143 16.43 2.70 -14.27
N GLY A 144 16.69 2.79 -12.96
CA GLY A 144 16.47 3.99 -12.16
C GLY A 144 15.47 3.78 -11.01
N GLN A 145 14.56 4.75 -10.84
CA GLN A 145 13.56 4.72 -9.77
C GLN A 145 12.28 4.01 -10.24
N PRO A 146 11.57 3.30 -9.33
CA PRO A 146 10.30 2.68 -9.66
C PRO A 146 9.25 3.74 -9.99
N ALA A 147 8.32 3.40 -10.89
CA ALA A 147 7.21 4.29 -11.25
C ALA A 147 6.23 4.49 -10.09
N TRP A 148 5.99 3.45 -9.29
CA TRP A 148 5.07 3.52 -8.16
C TRP A 148 5.79 3.66 -6.81
N ASN A 149 5.28 4.59 -6.00
CA ASN A 149 5.60 4.77 -4.59
C ASN A 149 4.28 4.95 -3.83
N PHE A 150 4.21 4.45 -2.60
CA PHE A 150 3.07 4.69 -1.74
C PHE A 150 3.03 6.18 -1.34
N SER A 151 1.89 6.85 -1.54
CA SER A 151 1.78 8.30 -1.34
C SER A 151 2.05 8.75 0.09
N ARG A 152 1.79 7.89 1.09
CA ARG A 152 1.90 8.24 2.51
C ARG A 152 3.23 7.85 3.14
N ASP A 153 4.03 7.03 2.44
CA ASP A 153 5.37 6.62 2.83
C ASP A 153 6.15 6.17 1.59
N VAL A 154 6.90 7.10 1.01
CA VAL A 154 7.66 6.88 -0.25
C VAL A 154 8.78 5.86 -0.12
N THR A 155 9.12 5.42 1.09
CA THR A 155 10.06 4.31 1.26
C THR A 155 9.45 3.00 0.75
N ILE A 156 8.12 2.87 0.78
CA ILE A 156 7.38 1.74 0.22
C ILE A 156 7.09 2.02 -1.26
N ASN A 157 7.60 1.15 -2.13
CA ASN A 157 7.54 1.32 -3.59
C ASN A 157 7.60 -0.02 -4.32
N SER A 158 7.66 -0.03 -5.66
CA SER A 158 7.64 -1.26 -6.45
C SER A 158 8.77 -2.24 -6.13
N LYS A 159 9.89 -1.80 -5.53
CA LYS A 159 10.95 -2.72 -5.08
C LYS A 159 10.45 -3.66 -3.98
N HIS A 160 9.61 -3.16 -3.07
CA HIS A 160 8.99 -3.96 -2.01
C HIS A 160 8.02 -4.99 -2.59
N ILE A 161 7.29 -4.61 -3.64
CA ILE A 161 6.34 -5.47 -4.34
C ILE A 161 7.09 -6.58 -5.07
N ILE A 162 8.15 -6.24 -5.80
CA ILE A 162 9.03 -7.18 -6.50
C ILE A 162 9.68 -8.17 -5.52
N TRP A 163 10.18 -7.68 -4.39
CA TRP A 163 10.72 -8.55 -3.34
C TRP A 163 9.66 -9.50 -2.78
N THR A 164 8.45 -8.99 -2.54
CA THR A 164 7.32 -9.78 -2.04
C THR A 164 6.92 -10.88 -3.02
N ILE A 165 6.93 -10.59 -4.33
CA ILE A 165 6.69 -11.57 -5.39
C ILE A 165 7.81 -12.62 -5.40
N SER A 166 9.08 -12.20 -5.40
CA SER A 166 10.24 -13.12 -5.36
C SER A 166 10.18 -14.06 -4.15
N SER A 167 9.96 -13.52 -2.95
CA SER A 167 9.85 -14.31 -1.72
C SER A 167 8.63 -15.23 -1.73
N SER A 168 7.52 -14.81 -2.31
CA SER A 168 6.31 -15.64 -2.42
C SER A 168 6.48 -16.77 -3.43
N TYR A 169 7.14 -16.53 -4.57
CA TYR A 169 7.51 -17.59 -5.51
C TYR A 169 8.46 -18.61 -4.87
N PHE A 170 9.43 -18.16 -4.07
CA PHE A 170 10.31 -19.05 -3.32
C PHE A 170 9.50 -19.98 -2.42
N ALA A 171 8.57 -19.43 -1.64
CA ALA A 171 7.71 -20.21 -0.74
C ALA A 171 6.78 -21.19 -1.47
N LEU A 172 6.46 -20.93 -2.74
CA LEU A 172 5.69 -21.82 -3.61
C LEU A 172 6.54 -22.89 -4.30
N GLY A 173 7.87 -22.91 -4.10
CA GLY A 173 8.79 -23.79 -4.81
C GLY A 173 9.06 -23.40 -6.26
N LYS A 174 8.63 -22.21 -6.68
CA LYS A 174 8.83 -21.65 -8.03
C LYS A 174 10.15 -20.90 -8.09
N TYR A 175 11.26 -21.63 -7.98
CA TYR A 175 12.58 -21.04 -7.74
C TYR A 175 13.12 -20.25 -8.94
N THR A 176 12.81 -20.67 -10.17
CA THR A 176 13.23 -19.95 -11.38
C THR A 176 12.57 -18.57 -11.46
N GLU A 177 11.26 -18.49 -11.24
CA GLU A 177 10.53 -17.22 -11.18
C GLU A 177 10.98 -16.38 -9.98
N SER A 178 11.23 -17.03 -8.83
CA SER A 178 11.76 -16.35 -7.65
C SER A 178 13.11 -15.65 -7.93
N LEU A 179 14.02 -16.35 -8.62
CA LEU A 179 15.32 -15.79 -9.04
C LEU A 179 15.15 -14.65 -10.05
N ASP A 180 14.25 -14.76 -11.03
CA ASP A 180 13.96 -13.68 -11.99
C ASP A 180 13.57 -12.38 -11.26
N TYR A 181 12.61 -12.46 -10.33
CA TYR A 181 12.19 -11.29 -9.56
C TYR A 181 13.27 -10.80 -8.57
N ALA A 182 14.08 -11.70 -7.99
CA ALA A 182 15.20 -11.29 -7.15
C ALA A 182 16.25 -10.50 -7.94
N ASN A 183 16.55 -10.93 -9.17
CA ASN A 183 17.53 -10.29 -10.04
C ASN A 183 17.12 -8.87 -10.46
N ARG A 184 15.82 -8.58 -10.57
CA ARG A 184 15.34 -7.20 -10.78
C ARG A 184 15.79 -6.23 -9.68
N LEU A 185 16.09 -6.73 -8.48
CA LEU A 185 16.57 -5.94 -7.35
C LEU A 185 18.10 -5.93 -7.22
N ASN A 186 18.80 -6.66 -8.10
CA ASN A 186 20.23 -6.72 -8.14
C ASN A 186 20.81 -5.81 -9.24
N ALA A 187 21.93 -5.17 -8.92
CA ALA A 187 22.70 -4.44 -9.92
C ALA A 187 23.44 -5.39 -10.88
N ILE A 188 23.74 -6.61 -10.43
CA ILE A 188 24.35 -7.68 -11.20
C ILE A 188 23.57 -8.96 -10.94
N ASP A 189 23.03 -9.55 -11.99
CA ASP A 189 22.21 -10.75 -11.90
C ASP A 189 22.98 -11.93 -11.28
N SER A 190 22.29 -12.63 -10.37
CA SER A 190 22.73 -13.92 -9.87
C SER A 190 22.38 -15.02 -10.86
N THR A 191 23.28 -15.99 -11.03
CA THR A 191 23.14 -17.13 -11.97
C THR A 191 23.01 -18.46 -11.24
N PHE A 192 22.28 -18.48 -10.12
CA PHE A 192 22.13 -19.68 -9.28
C PHE A 192 21.40 -20.80 -10.04
N ASN A 193 21.89 -22.03 -9.95
CA ASN A 193 21.19 -23.20 -10.47
C ASN A 193 20.03 -23.58 -9.54
N THR A 194 18.81 -23.22 -9.91
CA THR A 194 17.59 -23.41 -9.11
C THR A 194 17.06 -24.84 -9.10
N ASP A 195 17.67 -25.76 -9.85
CA ASP A 195 17.31 -27.19 -9.86
C ASP A 195 18.05 -28.01 -8.78
N VAL A 196 19.05 -27.40 -8.11
CA VAL A 196 19.86 -28.07 -7.08
C VAL A 196 19.74 -27.36 -5.72
N VAL A 197 19.85 -28.15 -4.65
CA VAL A 197 19.72 -27.67 -3.25
C VAL A 197 20.66 -26.50 -2.95
N GLU A 198 21.90 -26.55 -3.44
CA GLU A 198 22.88 -25.49 -3.21
C GLU A 198 22.44 -24.14 -3.83
N GLY A 199 21.89 -24.16 -5.05
CA GLY A 199 21.44 -22.92 -5.70
C GLY A 199 20.14 -22.38 -5.09
N ILE A 200 19.24 -23.25 -4.66
CA ILE A 200 18.04 -22.86 -3.88
C ILE A 200 18.45 -22.21 -2.55
N HIS A 201 19.47 -22.76 -1.87
CA HIS A 201 20.01 -22.16 -0.65
C HIS A 201 20.63 -20.78 -0.93
N LYS A 202 21.43 -20.63 -2.00
CA LYS A 202 21.99 -19.33 -2.39
C LYS A 202 20.89 -18.30 -2.68
N LEU A 203 19.83 -18.70 -3.38
CA LEU A 203 18.67 -17.86 -3.64
C LEU A 203 17.96 -17.43 -2.34
N SER A 204 17.80 -18.33 -1.37
CA SER A 204 17.13 -17.97 -0.10
C SER A 204 17.94 -16.94 0.70
N ILE A 205 19.27 -17.09 0.74
CA ILE A 205 20.17 -16.10 1.34
C ILE A 205 20.05 -14.76 0.62
N GLU A 206 20.00 -14.79 -0.71
CA GLU A 206 19.95 -13.58 -1.52
C GLU A 206 18.63 -12.80 -1.33
N ILE A 207 17.49 -13.50 -1.28
CA ILE A 207 16.20 -12.88 -0.96
C ILE A 207 16.23 -12.24 0.44
N ALA A 208 16.85 -12.89 1.42
CA ALA A 208 17.01 -12.33 2.77
C ALA A 208 17.91 -11.09 2.76
N ARG A 209 19.02 -11.10 2.01
CA ARG A 209 19.92 -9.95 1.84
C ARG A 209 19.20 -8.77 1.18
N LEU A 210 18.44 -9.03 0.11
CA LEU A 210 17.69 -8.00 -0.61
C LEU A 210 16.71 -7.28 0.31
N ARG A 211 15.99 -8.02 1.16
CA ARG A 211 15.04 -7.45 2.13
C ARG A 211 15.67 -6.37 3.04
N LEU A 212 16.93 -6.56 3.43
CA LEU A 212 17.64 -5.66 4.35
C LEU A 212 18.07 -4.34 3.69
N ASN A 213 18.02 -4.26 2.36
CA ASN A 213 18.45 -3.11 1.58
C ASN A 213 17.28 -2.35 0.92
N LEU A 214 16.04 -2.67 1.33
CA LEU A 214 14.83 -1.98 0.89
C LEU A 214 14.45 -0.83 1.83
#